data_AF-A0A2V8P0U7-F1
#
_entry.id   AF-A0A2V8P0U7-F1
#
_cell.length_a   1.000
_cell.length_b   1.000
_cell.length_c   1.000
_cell.angle_alpha   90.00
_cell.angle_beta   90.00
_cell.angle_gamma   90.00
#
_symmetry.space_group_name_H-M   'P 1'
#
loop_
_entity.id
_entity.type
_entity.pdbx_description
1 polymer ?
#
loop_
_entity_poly.entity_id
_entity_poly.type
_entity_poly.pdbx_seq_one_letter_code
_entity_poly.pdbx_strand_id
1 'polypeptide(L)'
;MALEMKDACERCHARLDGQGEACICSFECTFCPECAQALSYTCQNCGGELVRRPKRKVAGSATILDSDSIETDTVPAQCPVVG
;
A
#
# COMPACT_ATOMS: atom_id res chain seq x y z
N MET A 1 16.81 -6.49 -16.78
CA MET A 1 16.65 -5.72 -15.54
C MET A 1 15.27 -6.03 -15.01
N ALA A 2 15.15 -6.52 -13.77
CA ALA A 2 13.86 -6.85 -13.16
C ALA A 2 13.35 -5.63 -12.38
N LEU A 3 12.05 -5.34 -12.47
CA LEU A 3 11.42 -4.26 -11.71
C LEU A 3 11.26 -4.74 -10.25
N GLU A 4 11.98 -4.12 -9.32
CA GLU A 4 11.95 -4.46 -7.90
C GLU A 4 10.87 -3.61 -7.19
N MET A 5 10.03 -4.27 -6.39
CA MET A 5 9.03 -3.56 -5.58
C MET A 5 9.73 -2.90 -4.38
N LYS A 6 9.36 -1.66 -4.07
CA LYS A 6 9.84 -0.98 -2.86
C LYS A 6 9.14 -1.54 -1.63
N ASP A 7 9.92 -1.94 -0.64
CA ASP A 7 9.44 -2.53 0.63
C ASP A 7 9.52 -1.56 1.82
N ALA A 8 9.67 -0.26 1.55
CA ALA A 8 9.73 0.77 2.59
C ALA A 8 9.01 2.05 2.16
N CYS A 9 8.38 2.73 3.11
CA CYS A 9 7.77 4.04 2.94
C CYS A 9 8.85 5.12 2.78
N GLU A 10 8.75 5.98 1.77
CA GLU A 10 9.75 7.05 1.55
C GLU A 10 9.64 8.23 2.52
N ARG A 11 8.58 8.30 3.34
CA ARG A 11 8.41 9.34 4.37
C ARG A 11 8.85 8.88 5.76
N CYS A 12 8.33 7.74 6.22
CA CYS A 12 8.58 7.23 7.57
C CYS A 12 9.51 6.02 7.62
N HIS A 13 9.97 5.50 6.48
CA HIS A 13 10.81 4.30 6.38
C HIS A 13 10.21 3.03 7.03
N ALA A 14 8.91 3.02 7.32
CA ALA A 14 8.20 1.83 7.75
C ALA A 14 8.27 0.76 6.68
N ARG A 15 8.45 -0.50 7.10
CA ARG A 15 8.40 -1.65 6.19
C ARG A 15 7.01 -1.75 5.57
N LEU A 16 6.98 -1.89 4.25
CA LEU A 16 5.79 -2.13 3.46
C LEU A 16 5.83 -3.57 2.97
N ASP A 17 4.84 -4.34 3.35
CA ASP A 17 4.72 -5.72 2.89
C ASP A 17 4.33 -5.76 1.40
N GLY A 18 4.89 -6.70 0.65
CA GLY A 18 4.59 -6.87 -0.77
C GLY A 18 3.12 -7.15 -1.09
N GLN A 19 2.36 -7.66 -0.10
CA GLN A 19 0.91 -7.90 -0.15
C GLN A 19 0.11 -6.90 0.71
N GLY A 20 0.80 -6.03 1.44
CA GLY A 20 0.20 -5.06 2.35
C GLY A 20 -0.46 -3.87 1.65
N GLU A 21 -1.10 -3.01 2.45
CA GLU A 21 -1.62 -1.74 1.95
C GLU A 21 -0.50 -0.70 1.83
N ALA A 22 -0.30 -0.19 0.62
CA ALA A 22 0.62 0.88 0.31
C ALA A 22 0.02 1.76 -0.80
N CYS A 23 0.50 2.99 -0.90
CA CYS A 23 0.18 3.93 -1.97
C CYS A 23 1.42 4.17 -2.83
N ILE A 24 1.22 4.37 -4.13
CA ILE A 24 2.29 4.58 -5.11
C ILE A 24 1.90 5.72 -6.07
N CYS A 25 2.89 6.50 -6.53
CA CYS A 25 2.69 7.47 -7.62
C CYS A 25 3.20 6.92 -8.97
N SER A 26 2.99 7.66 -10.07
CA SER A 26 3.45 7.29 -11.42
C SER A 26 4.98 7.18 -11.56
N PHE A 27 5.74 7.79 -10.65
CA PHE A 27 7.21 7.69 -10.57
C PHE A 27 7.67 6.62 -9.57
N GLU A 28 6.76 5.75 -9.13
CA GLU A 28 7.05 4.62 -8.24
C GLU A 28 7.55 5.04 -6.84
N CYS A 29 7.27 6.26 -6.37
CA CYS A 29 7.44 6.62 -4.97
C CYS A 29 6.38 5.88 -4.14
N THR A 30 6.80 5.20 -3.07
CA THR A 30 5.89 4.35 -2.27
C THR A 30 5.73 4.90 -0.85
N PHE A 31 4.49 4.95 -0.38
CA PHE A 31 4.13 5.47 0.95
C PHE A 31 3.17 4.51 1.67
N CYS A 32 3.23 4.46 3.00
CA CYS A 32 2.20 3.78 3.78
C CYS A 32 0.86 4.56 3.71
N PRO A 33 -0.29 3.92 3.94
CA PRO A 33 -1.61 4.56 3.88
C PRO A 33 -1.71 5.76 4.82
N GLU A 34 -1.10 5.71 6.00
CA GLU A 34 -1.09 6.84 6.94
C GLU A 34 -0.30 8.04 6.40
N CYS A 35 0.88 7.80 5.80
CA CYS A 35 1.66 8.87 5.17
C CYS A 35 0.94 9.43 3.93
N ALA A 36 0.31 8.58 3.13
CA ALA A 36 -0.48 9.03 2.00
C ALA A 36 -1.65 9.91 2.44
N GLN A 37 -2.35 9.55 3.53
CA GLN A 37 -3.42 10.35 4.11
C GLN A 37 -2.90 11.68 4.67
N ALA A 38 -1.78 11.67 5.41
CA ALA A 38 -1.15 12.88 5.92
C ALA A 38 -0.71 13.84 4.80
N LEU A 39 -0.36 13.30 3.63
CA LEU A 39 -0.01 14.04 2.44
C LEU A 39 -1.22 14.36 1.53
N SER A 40 -2.46 14.10 1.99
CA SER A 40 -3.68 14.29 1.20
C SER A 40 -3.63 13.61 -0.19
N TYR A 41 -3.07 12.40 -0.22
CA TYR A 41 -2.85 11.61 -1.44
C TYR A 41 -2.04 12.34 -2.52
N THR A 42 -1.16 13.27 -2.12
CA THR A 42 -0.23 13.97 -3.02
C THR A 42 1.21 13.59 -2.68
N CYS A 43 1.96 13.11 -3.67
CA CYS A 43 3.34 12.70 -3.46
C CYS A 43 4.22 13.91 -3.14
N GLN A 44 4.89 13.90 -1.99
CA GLN A 44 5.82 14.98 -1.62
C GLN A 44 7.07 15.06 -2.51
N ASN A 45 7.44 13.94 -3.16
CA ASN A 45 8.66 13.88 -3.98
C ASN A 45 8.44 14.31 -5.43
N CYS A 46 7.25 14.08 -5.98
CA CYS A 46 6.95 14.37 -7.40
C CYS A 46 5.72 15.28 -7.63
N GLY A 47 4.95 15.59 -6.58
CA GLY A 47 3.71 16.38 -6.69
C GLY A 47 2.53 15.68 -7.36
N GLY A 48 2.67 14.40 -7.73
CA GLY A 48 1.64 13.61 -8.40
C GLY A 48 0.66 12.95 -7.43
N GLU A 49 -0.40 12.34 -7.96
CA GLU A 49 -1.39 11.60 -7.18
C GLU A 49 -0.80 10.31 -6.59
N LEU A 50 -1.17 10.00 -5.35
CA LEU A 50 -0.89 8.73 -4.68
C LEU A 50 -2.13 7.84 -4.76
N VAL A 51 -2.03 6.76 -5.52
CA VAL A 51 -3.08 5.74 -5.64
C VAL A 51 -2.69 4.47 -4.89
N ARG A 52 -3.65 3.61 -4.56
CA ARG A 52 -3.33 2.31 -3.94
C ARG A 52 -2.44 1.47 -4.85
N ARG A 53 -1.35 0.95 -4.28
CA ARG A 53 -0.42 0.04 -4.97
C ARG A 53 -1.13 -1.26 -5.33
N PRO A 54 -1.07 -1.70 -6.60
CA PRO A 54 -1.59 -3.00 -7.00
C PRO A 54 -0.90 -4.14 -6.23
N LYS A 55 -1.69 -5.06 -5.68
CA LYS A 55 -1.17 -6.26 -5.01
C LYS A 55 -0.73 -7.29 -6.04
N ARG A 56 0.44 -7.90 -5.83
CA ARG A 56 0.89 -9.00 -6.70
C ARG A 56 -0.04 -10.19 -6.47
N LYS A 57 -0.75 -10.64 -7.50
CA LYS A 57 -1.55 -11.87 -7.40
C LYS A 57 -0.62 -13.02 -7.01
N VAL A 58 -0.87 -13.64 -5.86
CA VAL A 58 -0.31 -14.95 -5.55
C VAL A 58 -0.98 -15.92 -6.52
N ALA A 59 -0.21 -16.75 -7.21
CA ALA A 59 -0.75 -17.67 -8.21
C ALA A 59 -1.76 -18.63 -7.53
N GLY A 60 -3.05 -18.33 -7.69
CA GLY A 60 -4.16 -19.11 -7.15
C GLY A 60 -5.14 -18.29 -6.30
N SER A 61 -5.96 -17.44 -6.92
CA SER A 61 -7.27 -17.00 -6.38
C SER A 61 -7.91 -15.98 -7.32
N ALA A 62 -8.37 -16.45 -8.46
CA ALA A 62 -9.48 -15.83 -9.17
C ALA A 62 -10.64 -16.82 -9.11
N THR A 63 -11.13 -17.10 -7.91
CA THR A 63 -12.38 -17.83 -7.75
C THR A 63 -13.47 -16.78 -7.75
N ILE A 64 -14.28 -16.76 -8.80
CA ILE A 64 -15.58 -16.11 -8.78
C ILE A 64 -16.38 -16.88 -7.72
N LEU A 65 -16.54 -16.30 -6.54
CA LEU A 65 -17.37 -16.85 -5.47
C LEU A 65 -18.60 -15.96 -5.38
N ASP A 66 -19.71 -16.48 -5.88
CA ASP A 66 -21.05 -16.03 -5.56
C ASP A 66 -21.24 -15.95 -4.04
N SER A 67 -21.89 -14.86 -3.63
CA SER A 67 -22.43 -14.50 -2.32
C SER A 67 -22.59 -15.64 -1.30
N ASP A 68 -21.83 -15.59 -0.19
CA ASP A 68 -22.37 -15.68 1.19
C ASP A 68 -21.32 -15.24 2.23
N SER A 69 -21.78 -14.53 3.25
CA SER A 69 -21.06 -13.77 4.28
C SER A 69 -20.08 -14.58 5.13
N ILE A 70 -18.84 -14.08 5.35
CA ILE A 70 -18.12 -14.26 6.62
C ILE A 70 -17.22 -13.03 6.89
N GLU A 71 -17.55 -12.29 7.94
CA GLU A 71 -16.69 -11.27 8.56
C GLU A 71 -15.43 -11.95 9.13
N THR A 72 -14.25 -11.43 8.84
CA THR A 72 -13.09 -11.71 9.70
C THR A 72 -12.19 -10.49 9.80
N ASP A 73 -12.36 -9.85 10.95
CA ASP A 73 -11.45 -8.95 11.63
C ASP A 73 -9.98 -9.32 11.35
N THR A 74 -9.26 -8.43 10.67
CA THR A 74 -7.79 -8.45 10.68
C THR A 74 -7.32 -7.04 10.95
N VAL A 75 -7.14 -6.81 12.25
CA VAL A 75 -6.37 -5.78 12.96
C VAL A 75 -5.54 -4.87 12.04
N PRO A 76 -5.75 -3.53 12.12
CA PRO A 76 -5.02 -2.59 11.29
C PRO A 76 -3.53 -2.60 11.61
N ALA A 77 -2.72 -2.54 10.55
CA ALA A 77 -1.32 -2.18 10.61
C ALA A 77 -1.20 -0.71 11.09
N GLN A 78 -1.29 -0.51 12.40
CA GLN A 78 -1.02 0.78 13.04
C GLN A 78 0.44 1.13 12.76
N CYS A 79 0.66 2.20 11.99
CA CYS A 79 1.99 2.77 12.00
C CYS A 79 2.13 3.53 13.34
N PRO A 80 3.28 3.43 14.00
CA PRO A 80 3.54 4.20 15.20
C PRO A 80 3.67 5.68 14.80
N VAL A 81 2.62 6.45 15.06
CA VAL A 81 2.68 7.92 15.03
C VAL A 81 3.60 8.39 16.15
N VAL A 82 4.85 8.70 15.81
CA VAL A 82 5.77 9.42 16.71
C VAL A 82 5.46 10.91 16.58
N GLY A 83 4.97 11.49 17.67
CA GLY A 83 4.80 12.94 17.85
C GLY A 83 6.07 13.66 18.25
#